data_AF-A0A395HES7-F1
#
_entry.id   AF-A0A395HES7-F1
#
_cell.length_a   1.000
_cell.length_b   1.000
_cell.length_c   1.000
_cell.angle_alpha   90.00
_cell.angle_beta   90.00
_cell.angle_gamma   90.00
#
_symmetry.space_group_name_H-M   'P 1'
#
loop_
_entity.id
_entity.type
_entity.pdbx_description
1 polymer ?
#
loop_
_entity_poly.entity_id
_entity_poly.type
_entity_poly.pdbx_seq_one_letter_code
_entity_poly.pdbx_strand_id
1 'polypeptide(L)'
;MSGSVKSFRNLEVTHDSKELAKTTAGASTLPELITTIPRAYQVLLGDYLSKKFRVAHKHANVMSTISLYERHNTDSSFPPIVRNSLKEPKLQFAKEFLSSTQGSASPETFKAAVEQARKNVLTAAIKEKKKESAHLA
;
A
#
# COMPACT_ATOMS: atom_id res chain seq x y z
N MET A 1 60.55 -12.03 -36.65
CA MET A 1 60.17 -11.55 -35.30
C MET A 1 58.66 -11.63 -35.18
N SER A 2 58.13 -12.68 -34.56
CA SER A 2 56.67 -12.89 -34.41
C SER A 2 56.27 -12.47 -33.00
N GLY A 3 55.56 -11.34 -32.89
CA GLY A 3 55.04 -10.83 -31.62
C GLY A 3 53.77 -11.57 -31.23
N SER A 4 53.84 -12.39 -30.18
CA SER A 4 52.66 -13.01 -29.58
C SER A 4 51.78 -11.95 -28.94
N VAL A 5 50.65 -11.63 -29.58
CA VAL A 5 49.61 -10.77 -29.03
C VAL A 5 48.89 -11.57 -27.94
N LYS A 6 49.22 -11.30 -26.68
CA LYS A 6 48.51 -11.88 -25.54
C LYS A 6 47.06 -11.38 -25.55
N SER A 7 46.13 -12.29 -25.84
CA SER A 7 44.69 -12.08 -25.73
C SER A 7 44.33 -11.84 -24.27
N PHE A 8 43.90 -10.62 -23.93
CA PHE A 8 43.37 -10.25 -22.60
C PHE A 8 41.88 -10.57 -22.44
N ARG A 9 41.36 -11.59 -23.13
CA ARG A 9 39.98 -12.04 -22.93
C ARG A 9 39.96 -13.13 -21.86
N ASN A 10 40.02 -12.71 -20.61
CA ASN A 10 39.36 -13.34 -19.45
C ASN A 10 39.77 -12.58 -18.19
N LEU A 11 39.15 -11.40 -17.99
CA LEU A 11 38.94 -10.90 -16.64
C LEU A 11 37.85 -11.79 -16.03
N GLU A 12 38.25 -12.94 -15.49
CA GLU A 12 37.42 -13.63 -14.51
C GLU A 12 37.26 -12.67 -13.34
N VAL A 13 36.11 -12.00 -13.29
CA VAL A 13 35.67 -11.27 -12.11
C VAL A 13 35.33 -12.33 -11.06
N THR A 14 36.35 -12.83 -10.37
CA THR A 14 36.22 -13.68 -9.19
C THR A 14 35.73 -12.83 -8.02
N HIS A 15 34.49 -12.33 -8.12
CA HIS A 15 33.80 -11.90 -6.92
C HIS A 15 33.46 -13.16 -6.13
N ASP A 16 34.11 -13.31 -4.98
CA ASP A 16 33.82 -14.35 -4.00
C ASP A 16 32.32 -14.27 -3.68
N SER A 17 31.55 -15.22 -4.22
CA SER A 17 30.09 -15.09 -4.29
C SER A 17 29.45 -15.03 -2.90
N LYS A 18 30.19 -15.49 -1.88
CA LYS A 18 29.84 -15.37 -0.46
C LYS A 18 29.89 -13.93 0.06
N GLU A 19 30.89 -13.14 -0.33
CA GLU A 19 30.99 -11.73 0.08
C GLU A 19 29.91 -10.89 -0.60
N LEU A 20 29.66 -11.13 -1.89
CA LEU A 20 28.59 -10.43 -2.62
C LEU A 20 27.20 -10.76 -2.03
N ALA A 21 26.96 -12.01 -1.66
CA ALA A 21 25.72 -12.43 -0.99
C ALA A 21 25.57 -11.73 0.37
N LYS A 22 26.64 -11.62 1.15
CA LYS A 22 26.64 -10.94 2.46
C LYS A 22 26.36 -9.44 2.33
N THR A 23 27.01 -8.75 1.39
CA THR A 23 26.77 -7.31 1.16
C THR A 23 25.38 -7.04 0.61
N THR A 24 24.87 -7.92 -0.26
CA THR A 24 23.51 -7.83 -0.80
C THR A 24 22.45 -8.08 0.27
N ALA A 25 22.68 -9.04 1.16
CA ALA A 25 21.79 -9.31 2.29
C ALA A 25 21.78 -8.19 3.34
N GLY A 26 22.88 -7.43 3.45
CA GLY A 26 22.99 -6.29 4.35
C GLY A 26 22.42 -4.98 3.81
N ALA A 27 22.00 -4.93 2.54
CA ALA A 27 21.43 -3.72 1.95
C ALA A 27 20.05 -3.42 2.55
N SER A 28 19.90 -2.21 3.10
CA SER A 28 18.66 -1.77 3.75
C SER A 28 17.79 -0.92 2.82
N THR A 29 18.38 -0.37 1.77
CA THR A 29 17.69 0.46 0.77
C THR A 29 17.91 -0.07 -0.65
N LEU A 30 16.98 0.24 -1.55
CA LEU A 30 17.10 -0.13 -2.97
C LEU A 30 18.36 0.45 -3.63
N PRO A 31 18.77 1.72 -3.40
CA PRO A 31 20.02 2.24 -3.92
C PRO A 31 21.25 1.46 -3.43
N GLU A 32 21.32 1.12 -2.14
CA GLU A 32 22.39 0.28 -1.58
C GLU A 32 22.45 -1.07 -2.31
N LEU A 33 21.30 -1.72 -2.51
CA LEU A 33 21.21 -2.97 -3.24
C LEU A 33 21.70 -2.86 -4.70
N ILE A 34 21.40 -1.75 -5.38
CA ILE A 34 21.86 -1.52 -6.75
C ILE A 34 23.38 -1.32 -6.79
N THR A 35 23.97 -0.70 -5.76
CA THR A 35 25.42 -0.49 -5.72
C THR A 35 26.24 -1.77 -5.52
N THR A 36 25.64 -2.86 -4.99
CA THR A 36 26.33 -4.16 -4.88
C THR A 36 26.43 -4.89 -6.21
N ILE A 37 25.66 -4.47 -7.23
CA ILE A 37 25.67 -5.05 -8.57
C ILE A 37 26.88 -4.52 -9.35
N PRO A 38 27.59 -5.35 -10.13
CA PRO A 38 28.67 -4.87 -10.99
C PRO A 38 28.19 -3.79 -11.96
N ARG A 39 28.99 -2.73 -12.13
CA ARG A 39 28.62 -1.49 -12.86
C ARG A 39 28.07 -1.72 -14.26
N ALA A 40 28.58 -2.75 -14.97
CA ALA A 40 28.11 -3.12 -16.31
C ALA A 40 26.64 -3.55 -16.35
N TYR A 41 26.10 -4.09 -15.25
CA TYR A 41 24.73 -4.59 -15.16
C TYR A 41 23.79 -3.67 -14.38
N GLN A 42 24.32 -2.65 -13.69
CA GLN A 42 23.53 -1.74 -12.83
C GLN A 42 22.39 -1.05 -13.57
N VAL A 43 22.60 -0.64 -14.82
CA VAL A 43 21.55 0.06 -15.60
C VAL A 43 20.36 -0.85 -15.88
N LEU A 44 20.62 -2.09 -16.31
CA LEU A 44 19.57 -3.04 -16.71
C LEU A 44 18.89 -3.69 -15.49
N LEU A 45 19.68 -4.13 -14.50
CA LEU A 45 19.15 -4.73 -13.28
C LEU A 45 18.56 -3.69 -12.33
N GLY A 46 19.09 -2.47 -12.30
CA GLY A 46 18.59 -1.39 -11.44
C GLY A 46 17.17 -0.97 -11.81
N ASP A 47 16.85 -0.83 -13.10
CA ASP A 47 15.47 -0.53 -13.53
C ASP A 47 14.51 -1.68 -13.19
N TYR A 48 14.94 -2.93 -13.41
CA TYR A 48 14.14 -4.11 -13.06
C TYR A 48 13.86 -4.19 -11.55
N LEU A 49 14.89 -4.05 -10.71
CA LEU A 49 14.78 -4.07 -9.26
C LEU A 49 13.91 -2.92 -8.76
N SER A 50 14.04 -1.73 -9.35
CA SER A 50 13.19 -0.58 -9.02
C SER A 50 11.72 -0.86 -9.29
N LYS A 51 11.40 -1.48 -10.43
CA LYS A 51 10.02 -1.90 -10.76
C LYS A 51 9.49 -2.92 -9.77
N LYS A 52 10.28 -3.96 -9.45
CA LYS A 52 9.89 -4.99 -8.48
C LYS A 52 9.70 -4.42 -7.07
N PHE A 53 10.61 -3.56 -6.62
CA PHE A 53 10.51 -2.88 -5.34
C PHE A 53 9.24 -2.03 -5.25
N ARG A 54 8.91 -1.25 -6.30
CA ARG A 54 7.66 -0.45 -6.33
C ARG A 54 6.41 -1.31 -6.18
N VAL A 55 6.35 -2.45 -6.86
CA VAL A 55 5.21 -3.39 -6.74
C VAL A 55 5.13 -3.96 -5.33
N ALA A 56 6.25 -4.46 -4.79
CA ALA A 56 6.29 -5.01 -3.43
C ALA A 56 5.92 -3.97 -2.36
N HIS A 57 6.44 -2.75 -2.48
CA HIS A 57 6.13 -1.64 -1.58
C HIS A 57 4.65 -1.25 -1.68
N LYS A 58 4.08 -1.21 -2.89
CA LYS A 58 2.65 -0.96 -3.08
C LYS A 58 1.81 -2.06 -2.44
N HIS A 59 2.19 -3.33 -2.62
CA HIS A 59 1.51 -4.47 -1.99
C HIS A 59 1.54 -4.36 -0.46
N ALA A 60 2.70 -4.06 0.13
CA ALA A 60 2.83 -3.86 1.58
C ALA A 60 1.92 -2.73 2.10
N ASN A 61 1.86 -1.60 1.38
CA ASN A 61 0.96 -0.48 1.73
C ASN A 61 -0.52 -0.87 1.64
N VAL A 62 -0.91 -1.63 0.61
CA VAL A 62 -2.29 -2.13 0.46
C VAL A 62 -2.64 -3.06 1.62
N MET A 63 -1.76 -4.01 1.96
CA MET A 63 -1.96 -4.91 3.10
C MET A 63 -2.09 -4.16 4.43
N SER A 64 -1.22 -3.19 4.70
CA SER A 64 -1.32 -2.34 5.88
C SER A 64 -2.65 -1.56 5.93
N THR A 65 -3.13 -1.09 4.78
CA THR A 65 -4.42 -0.39 4.68
C THR A 65 -5.59 -1.33 4.96
N ILE A 66 -5.55 -2.55 4.42
CA ILE A 66 -6.57 -3.58 4.68
C ILE A 66 -6.64 -3.87 6.19
N SER A 67 -5.50 -4.13 6.83
CA SER A 67 -5.46 -4.41 8.26
C SER A 67 -6.01 -3.24 9.09
N LEU A 68 -5.72 -1.99 8.70
CA LEU A 68 -6.26 -0.81 9.37
C LEU A 68 -7.78 -0.71 9.20
N TYR A 69 -8.32 -0.97 8.01
CA TYR A 69 -9.75 -0.96 7.76
C TYR A 69 -10.48 -2.10 8.47
N GLU A 70 -9.90 -3.30 8.49
CA GLU A 70 -10.45 -4.44 9.22
C GLU A 70 -10.51 -4.16 10.72
N ARG A 71 -9.47 -3.55 11.29
CA ARG A 71 -9.47 -3.10 12.69
C ARG A 71 -10.60 -2.12 12.97
N HIS A 72 -10.77 -1.10 12.13
CA HIS A 72 -11.90 -0.17 12.28
C HIS A 72 -13.26 -0.87 12.20
N ASN A 73 -13.39 -1.86 11.32
CA ASN A 73 -14.61 -2.65 11.19
C ASN A 73 -14.91 -3.48 12.46
N THR A 74 -13.89 -4.10 13.06
CA THR A 74 -14.02 -4.84 14.33
C THR A 74 -14.34 -3.91 15.50
N ASP A 75 -13.67 -2.76 15.58
CA ASP A 75 -13.84 -1.78 16.66
C ASP A 75 -15.12 -0.93 16.51
N SER A 76 -15.97 -1.20 15.50
CA SER A 76 -17.16 -0.39 15.16
C SER A 76 -16.85 1.10 15.03
N SER A 77 -15.68 1.43 14.48
CA SER A 77 -15.22 2.79 14.25
C SER A 77 -14.97 3.03 12.76
N PHE A 78 -14.66 4.27 12.37
CA PHE A 78 -14.48 4.62 10.96
C PHE A 78 -13.16 5.36 10.75
N PRO A 79 -12.36 4.97 9.73
CA PRO A 79 -11.16 5.72 9.38
C PRO A 79 -11.54 7.14 8.92
N PRO A 80 -10.64 8.12 9.06
CA PRO A 80 -10.92 9.53 8.70
C PRO A 80 -11.46 9.70 7.29
N ILE A 81 -10.99 8.90 6.34
CA ILE A 81 -11.46 8.96 4.94
C ILE A 81 -12.96 8.66 4.82
N VAL A 82 -13.47 7.63 5.51
CA VAL A 82 -14.90 7.28 5.49
C VAL A 82 -15.73 8.31 6.26
N ARG A 83 -15.23 8.76 7.42
CA ARG A 83 -15.91 9.76 8.25
C ARG A 83 -16.05 11.11 7.54
N ASN A 84 -15.02 11.51 6.79
CA ASN A 84 -15.00 12.79 6.07
C ASN A 84 -15.79 12.74 4.76
N SER A 85 -15.91 11.57 4.12
CA SER A 85 -16.77 11.38 2.94
C SER A 85 -18.25 11.42 3.28
N LEU A 86 -18.64 10.89 4.45
CA LEU A 86 -20.03 10.87 4.93
C LEU A 86 -20.17 11.69 6.21
N LYS A 87 -20.13 13.02 6.06
CA LYS A 87 -20.34 13.95 7.17
C LYS A 87 -21.80 13.94 7.59
N GLU A 88 -22.02 14.04 8.89
CA GLU A 88 -23.37 14.21 9.45
C GLU A 88 -23.82 15.66 9.20
N PRO A 89 -24.85 15.90 8.38
CA PRO A 89 -25.39 17.25 8.20
C PRO A 89 -25.97 17.78 9.50
N LYS A 90 -25.82 19.08 9.71
CA LYS A 90 -26.52 19.79 10.78
C LYS A 90 -27.98 19.99 10.37
N LEU A 91 -28.84 19.08 10.81
CA LEU A 91 -30.28 19.18 10.57
C LEU A 91 -30.90 20.15 11.59
N GLN A 92 -31.71 21.09 11.08
CA GLN A 92 -32.55 21.96 11.90
C GLN A 92 -34.00 21.57 11.62
N PHE A 93 -34.65 20.96 12.59
CA PHE A 93 -36.05 20.58 12.48
C PHE A 93 -36.93 21.68 13.05
N ALA A 94 -38.06 21.96 12.37
CA ALA A 94 -39.09 22.84 12.90
C ALA A 94 -39.69 22.25 14.19
N LYS A 95 -40.10 23.10 15.13
CA LYS A 95 -40.59 22.66 16.44
C LYS A 95 -41.87 21.83 16.32
N GLU A 96 -42.72 22.20 15.36
CA GLU A 96 -43.98 21.55 15.02
C GLU A 96 -43.73 20.12 14.49
N PHE A 97 -42.67 19.96 13.70
CA PHE A 97 -42.26 18.65 13.20
C PHE A 97 -41.80 17.76 14.35
N LEU A 98 -40.95 18.27 15.25
CA LEU A 98 -40.45 17.52 16.41
C LEU A 98 -41.55 17.07 17.38
N SER A 99 -42.66 17.82 17.47
CA SER A 99 -43.82 17.43 18.28
C SER A 99 -44.66 16.29 17.69
N SER A 100 -44.41 15.90 16.43
CA SER A 100 -45.05 14.74 15.83
C SER A 100 -44.36 13.43 16.24
N THR A 101 -45.09 12.32 16.20
CA THR A 101 -44.54 10.97 16.40
C THR A 101 -43.42 10.64 15.40
N GLN A 102 -43.51 11.13 14.16
CA GLN A 102 -42.44 10.94 13.16
C GLN A 102 -41.22 11.83 13.43
N GLY A 103 -41.42 13.09 13.77
CA GLY A 103 -40.33 14.04 13.95
C GLY A 103 -39.51 13.81 15.21
N SER A 104 -40.11 13.30 16.29
CA SER A 104 -39.37 12.94 17.50
C SER A 104 -38.34 11.83 17.27
N ALA A 105 -38.62 10.84 16.42
CA ALA A 105 -37.70 9.76 16.07
C ALA A 105 -36.72 10.10 14.92
N SER A 106 -36.97 11.18 14.18
CA SER A 106 -36.22 11.54 12.97
C SER A 106 -34.70 11.77 13.19
N PRO A 107 -34.23 12.39 14.29
CA PRO A 107 -32.80 12.56 14.52
C PRO A 107 -32.05 11.24 14.70
N GLU A 108 -32.64 10.28 15.41
CA GLU A 108 -32.03 8.97 15.68
C GLU A 108 -32.01 8.11 14.43
N THR A 109 -33.12 8.06 13.68
CA THR A 109 -33.19 7.33 12.41
C THR A 109 -32.19 7.87 11.40
N PHE A 110 -32.01 9.19 11.34
CA PHE A 110 -31.02 9.81 10.48
C PHE A 110 -29.58 9.43 10.88
N LYS A 111 -29.24 9.48 12.17
CA LYS A 111 -27.93 9.05 12.67
C LYS A 111 -27.65 7.59 12.34
N ALA A 112 -28.62 6.71 12.56
CA ALA A 112 -28.51 5.29 12.23
C ALA A 112 -28.28 5.07 10.73
N ALA A 113 -28.98 5.83 9.87
CA ALA A 113 -28.78 5.75 8.43
C ALA A 113 -27.37 6.20 8.00
N VAL A 114 -26.84 7.28 8.57
CA VAL A 114 -25.46 7.73 8.31
C VAL A 114 -24.44 6.70 8.77
N GLU A 115 -24.63 6.12 9.96
CA GLU A 115 -23.76 5.07 10.48
C GLU A 115 -23.78 3.83 9.58
N GLN A 116 -24.95 3.38 9.16
CA GLN A 116 -25.10 2.25 8.24
C GLN A 116 -24.43 2.52 6.90
N ALA A 117 -24.58 3.73 6.35
CA ALA A 117 -23.90 4.14 5.13
C ALA A 117 -22.36 4.06 5.29
N ARG A 118 -21.82 4.51 6.43
CA ARG A 118 -20.37 4.40 6.72
C ARG A 118 -19.91 2.94 6.82
N LYS A 119 -20.69 2.05 7.45
CA LYS A 119 -20.39 0.60 7.49
C LYS A 119 -20.35 -0.02 6.10
N ASN A 120 -21.32 0.32 5.26
CA ASN A 120 -21.38 -0.16 3.87
C ASN A 120 -20.16 0.30 3.06
N VAL A 121 -19.79 1.58 3.18
CA VAL A 121 -18.61 2.14 2.49
C VAL A 121 -17.32 1.47 2.99
N LEU A 122 -17.16 1.28 4.30
CA LEU A 122 -15.98 0.61 4.87
C LEU A 122 -15.86 -0.83 4.34
N THR A 123 -16.97 -1.58 4.34
CA THR A 123 -17.00 -2.96 3.83
C THR A 123 -16.66 -3.03 2.34
N ALA A 124 -17.22 -2.11 1.54
CA ALA A 124 -16.90 -2.01 0.12
C ALA A 124 -15.42 -1.64 -0.10
N ALA A 125 -14.87 -0.71 0.68
CA ALA A 125 -13.47 -0.31 0.59
C ALA A 125 -12.52 -1.47 0.92
N ILE A 126 -12.83 -2.28 1.95
CA ILE A 126 -12.06 -3.50 2.27
C ILE A 126 -12.11 -4.47 1.08
N LYS A 127 -13.29 -4.71 0.51
CA LYS A 127 -13.47 -5.61 -0.64
C LYS A 127 -12.63 -5.16 -1.83
N GLU A 128 -12.67 -3.88 -2.19
CA GLU A 128 -11.88 -3.34 -3.31
C GLU A 128 -10.39 -3.39 -3.02
N LYS A 129 -9.95 -3.10 -1.78
CA LYS A 129 -8.54 -3.23 -1.41
C LYS A 129 -8.03 -4.67 -1.45
N LYS A 130 -8.85 -5.65 -1.06
CA LYS A 130 -8.51 -7.08 -1.21
C LYS A 130 -8.35 -7.49 -2.68
N LYS A 131 -9.20 -6.98 -3.58
CA LYS A 131 -9.03 -7.17 -5.03
C LYS A 131 -7.74 -6.54 -5.55
N GLU A 132 -7.42 -5.32 -5.11
CA GLU A 132 -6.16 -4.65 -5.45
C GLU A 132 -4.96 -5.50 -4.99
N SER A 133 -5.00 -6.05 -3.78
CA SER A 133 -3.95 -6.92 -3.26
C SER A 133 -3.77 -8.18 -4.13
N ALA A 134 -4.87 -8.82 -4.54
CA ALA A 134 -4.84 -10.01 -5.39
C ALA A 134 -4.28 -9.74 -6.79
N HIS A 135 -4.39 -8.51 -7.29
CA HIS A 135 -3.80 -8.11 -8.58
C HIS A 135 -2.30 -7.78 -8.48
N LEU A 136 -1.81 -7.42 -7.29
CA LEU A 136 -0.41 -7.08 -7.04
C LEU A 136 0.46 -8.28 -6.60
N ALA A 137 -0.19 -9.39 -6.20
CA ALA A 137 0.43 -10.66 -5.85
C ALA A 137 0.72 -11.50 -7.10
#